data_AF-A0AAN4UP33-F1
#
_entry.id   AF-A0AAN4UP33-F1
#
_cell.length_a   1.000
_cell.length_b   1.000
_cell.length_c   1.000
_cell.angle_alpha   90.00
_cell.angle_beta   90.00
_cell.angle_gamma   90.00
#
_symmetry.space_group_name_H-M   'P 1'
#
loop_
_entity.id
_entity.type
_entity.pdbx_description
1 polymer ?
#
loop_
_entity_poly.entity_id
_entity_poly.type
_entity_poly.pdbx_seq_one_letter_code
_entity_poly.pdbx_strand_id
1 'polypeptide(L)'
;MTPEPGRLARRIAARRAHGDVAPMSDEDAQNLAQFDADIAAVTEVLHAEIAAIEAGRIDAVTDLYPRKAELLKRIEVLMPVVEPFLSARIDTDPDLRDRLVALKAAVSEDGALLERISEATTAIVREIDKIRDRHSLNGLYGKRGERRVDPSQTPRGIDKTL
;
A
#
# COMPACT_ATOMS: atom_id res chain seq x y z
N MET A 1 11.35 -50.07 9.71
CA MET A 1 11.13 -48.74 9.10
C MET A 1 10.65 -48.96 7.67
N THR A 2 9.35 -48.94 7.43
CA THR A 2 8.79 -48.88 6.08
C THR A 2 9.05 -47.48 5.52
N PRO A 3 9.62 -47.34 4.31
CA PRO A 3 9.89 -46.03 3.73
C PRO A 3 8.56 -45.31 3.43
N GLU A 4 8.46 -44.04 3.84
CA GLU A 4 7.30 -43.22 3.52
C GLU A 4 7.14 -43.09 2.00
N PRO A 5 5.95 -43.33 1.45
CA PRO A 5 5.71 -43.19 0.02
C PRO A 5 5.89 -41.73 -0.41
N GLY A 6 6.62 -41.54 -1.52
CA GLY A 6 6.87 -40.23 -2.12
C GLY A 6 5.60 -39.53 -2.62
N ARG A 7 5.65 -38.20 -2.70
CA ARG A 7 4.53 -37.27 -2.97
C ARG A 7 3.63 -37.70 -4.15
N LEU A 8 4.25 -38.16 -5.25
CA LEU A 8 3.53 -38.60 -6.45
C LEU A 8 2.70 -39.87 -6.19
N ALA A 9 3.23 -40.81 -5.40
CA ALA A 9 2.55 -42.06 -5.07
C ALA A 9 1.31 -41.82 -4.20
N ARG A 10 1.36 -40.88 -3.25
CA ARG A 10 0.19 -40.47 -2.45
C ARG A 10 -0.90 -39.84 -3.33
N ARG A 11 -0.51 -38.95 -4.25
CA ARG A 11 -1.46 -38.33 -5.20
C ARG A 11 -2.13 -39.36 -6.13
N ILE A 12 -1.37 -40.32 -6.63
CA ILE A 12 -1.91 -41.40 -7.48
C ILE A 12 -2.86 -42.31 -6.69
N ALA A 13 -2.53 -42.62 -5.44
CA ALA A 13 -3.40 -43.42 -4.56
C ALA A 13 -4.71 -42.68 -4.23
N ALA A 14 -4.64 -41.40 -3.87
CA ALA A 14 -5.81 -40.56 -3.59
C ALA A 14 -6.73 -40.42 -4.81
N ARG A 15 -6.14 -40.24 -6.01
CA ARG A 15 -6.90 -40.15 -7.28
C ARG A 15 -7.59 -41.46 -7.67
N ARG A 16 -6.98 -42.61 -7.36
CA ARG A 16 -7.59 -43.93 -7.55
C ARG A 16 -8.75 -44.21 -6.59
N ALA A 17 -8.74 -43.61 -5.40
CA ALA A 17 -9.78 -43.82 -4.39
C ALA A 17 -11.02 -42.94 -4.60
N HIS A 18 -10.91 -41.77 -5.22
CA HIS A 18 -11.95 -40.73 -5.17
C HIS A 18 -12.43 -40.15 -6.52
N GLY A 19 -11.92 -40.61 -7.67
CA GLY A 19 -12.33 -40.09 -8.98
C GLY A 19 -11.64 -38.77 -9.36
N ASP A 20 -12.02 -38.20 -10.52
CA ASP A 20 -11.23 -37.18 -11.25
C ASP A 20 -11.12 -35.81 -10.57
N VAL A 21 -11.79 -35.61 -9.44
CA VAL A 21 -11.53 -34.49 -8.51
C VAL A 21 -10.60 -35.03 -7.45
N ALA A 22 -9.31 -34.71 -7.55
CA ALA A 22 -8.36 -35.09 -6.51
C ALA A 22 -8.87 -34.55 -5.16
N PRO A 23 -9.10 -35.41 -4.15
CA PRO A 23 -9.60 -34.96 -2.86
C PRO A 23 -8.56 -34.02 -2.25
N MET A 24 -9.04 -32.91 -1.67
CA MET A 24 -8.22 -31.92 -0.98
C MET A 24 -7.30 -32.64 0.01
N SER A 25 -5.99 -32.45 -0.15
CA SER A 25 -5.04 -33.05 0.77
C SER A 25 -5.01 -32.28 2.09
N ASP A 26 -4.52 -32.91 3.15
CA ASP A 26 -4.32 -32.23 4.44
C ASP A 26 -3.39 -31.00 4.31
N GLU A 27 -2.45 -31.03 3.36
CA GLU A 27 -1.55 -29.91 3.03
C GLU A 27 -2.32 -28.75 2.37
N ASP A 28 -3.27 -29.04 1.46
CA ASP A 28 -4.12 -28.03 0.82
C ASP A 28 -5.06 -27.38 1.84
N ALA A 29 -5.61 -28.17 2.76
CA ALA A 29 -6.43 -27.69 3.87
C ALA A 29 -5.65 -26.73 4.79
N GLN A 30 -4.40 -27.07 5.10
CA GLN A 30 -3.50 -26.20 5.88
C GLN A 30 -3.15 -24.92 5.14
N ASN A 31 -2.85 -24.99 3.84
CA ASN A 31 -2.55 -23.81 3.02
C ASN A 31 -3.74 -22.85 2.97
N LEU A 32 -4.96 -23.39 2.84
CA LEU A 32 -6.20 -22.62 2.87
C LEU A 32 -6.45 -21.96 4.23
N ALA A 33 -6.26 -22.68 5.33
CA ALA A 33 -6.38 -22.11 6.67
C ALA A 33 -5.33 -21.02 6.95
N GLN A 34 -4.09 -21.23 6.47
CA GLN A 34 -3.02 -20.24 6.58
C GLN A 34 -3.32 -18.99 5.75
N PHE A 35 -3.85 -19.16 4.53
CA PHE A 35 -4.31 -18.05 3.70
C PHE A 35 -5.40 -17.24 4.41
N ASP A 36 -6.41 -17.88 5.01
CA ASP A 36 -7.47 -17.19 5.75
C ASP A 36 -6.91 -16.39 6.93
N ALA A 37 -5.96 -16.97 7.67
CA ALA A 37 -5.31 -16.32 8.79
C ALA A 37 -4.48 -15.11 8.34
N ASP A 38 -3.76 -15.20 7.20
CA ASP A 38 -3.00 -14.10 6.65
C ASP A 38 -3.91 -12.98 6.13
N ILE A 39 -5.05 -13.29 5.51
CA ILE A 39 -6.07 -12.31 5.09
C ILE A 39 -6.62 -11.53 6.30
N ALA A 40 -6.98 -12.24 7.38
CA ALA A 40 -7.42 -11.61 8.61
C ALA A 40 -6.32 -10.70 9.20
N ALA A 41 -5.08 -11.19 9.24
CA ALA A 41 -3.95 -10.44 9.78
C ALA A 41 -3.61 -9.19 8.94
N VAL A 42 -3.70 -9.23 7.62
CA VAL A 42 -3.54 -8.03 6.77
C VAL A 42 -4.66 -7.03 7.05
N THR A 43 -5.90 -7.50 7.17
CA THR A 43 -7.04 -6.63 7.46
C THR A 43 -6.85 -5.86 8.77
N GLU A 44 -6.36 -6.54 9.82
CA GLU A 44 -6.04 -5.89 11.09
C GLU A 44 -4.90 -4.87 10.98
N VAL A 45 -3.89 -5.13 10.14
CA VAL A 45 -2.82 -4.16 9.88
C VAL A 45 -3.38 -2.92 9.19
N LEU A 46 -4.25 -3.08 8.20
CA LEU A 46 -4.87 -1.95 7.50
C LEU A 46 -5.76 -1.12 8.43
N HIS A 47 -6.55 -1.76 9.30
CA HIS A 47 -7.31 -1.03 10.32
C HIS A 47 -6.41 -0.24 11.28
N ALA A 48 -5.25 -0.81 11.66
CA ALA A 48 -4.27 -0.11 12.48
C ALA A 48 -3.63 1.08 11.74
N GLU A 49 -3.37 0.96 10.44
CA GLU A 49 -2.88 2.04 9.59
C GLU A 49 -3.91 3.17 9.48
N ILE A 50 -5.17 2.85 9.17
CA ILE A 50 -6.30 3.78 9.14
C ILE A 50 -6.40 4.55 10.46
N ALA A 51 -6.44 3.84 11.60
CA ALA A 51 -6.53 4.47 12.92
C ALA A 51 -5.31 5.33 13.27
N ALA A 52 -4.11 4.97 12.78
CA ALA A 52 -2.92 5.78 12.95
C ALA A 52 -3.01 7.08 12.13
N ILE A 53 -3.46 6.98 10.88
CA ILE A 53 -3.65 8.13 9.98
C ILE A 53 -4.69 9.09 10.55
N GLU A 54 -5.84 8.60 10.99
CA GLU A 54 -6.90 9.43 11.58
C GLU A 54 -6.44 10.14 12.86
N ALA A 55 -5.56 9.50 13.63
CA ALA A 55 -4.93 10.09 14.80
C ALA A 55 -3.75 11.04 14.47
N GLY A 56 -3.42 11.24 13.18
CA GLY A 56 -2.30 12.05 12.72
C GLY A 56 -0.91 11.45 13.00
N ARG A 57 -0.83 10.15 13.31
CA ARG A 57 0.41 9.44 13.66
C ARG A 57 1.03 8.77 12.44
N ILE A 58 1.51 9.57 11.48
CA ILE A 58 2.08 9.06 10.22
C ILE A 58 3.31 8.17 10.44
N ASP A 59 4.12 8.46 11.46
CA ASP A 59 5.29 7.62 11.80
C ASP A 59 4.89 6.18 12.12
N ALA A 60 3.76 5.99 12.81
CA ALA A 60 3.26 4.66 13.16
C ALA A 60 2.82 3.84 11.93
N VAL A 61 2.44 4.49 10.83
CA VAL A 61 2.14 3.81 9.55
C VAL A 61 3.43 3.20 8.97
N THR A 62 4.56 3.90 9.12
CA THR A 62 5.87 3.40 8.66
C THR A 62 6.30 2.17 9.45
N ASP A 63 6.02 2.14 10.75
CA ASP A 63 6.34 0.99 11.61
C ASP A 63 5.52 -0.27 11.27
N LEU A 64 4.33 -0.10 10.67
CA LEU A 64 3.47 -1.22 10.25
C LEU A 64 3.90 -1.83 8.91
N TYR A 65 4.67 -1.09 8.10
CA TYR A 65 5.08 -1.53 6.75
C TYR A 65 5.80 -2.88 6.70
N PRO A 66 6.80 -3.19 7.55
CA PRO A 66 7.49 -4.49 7.50
C PRO A 66 6.55 -5.67 7.70
N ARG A 67 5.61 -5.55 8.64
CA ARG A 67 4.60 -6.57 8.93
C ARG A 67 3.64 -6.74 7.76
N LYS A 68 3.16 -5.63 7.18
CA LYS A 68 2.30 -5.64 5.99
C LYS A 68 2.99 -6.34 4.81
N ALA A 69 4.25 -6.00 4.55
CA ALA A 69 5.02 -6.58 3.46
C ALA A 69 5.25 -8.09 3.63
N GLU A 70 5.54 -8.55 4.85
CA GLU A 70 5.70 -9.98 5.14
C GLU A 70 4.42 -10.77 4.88
N LEU A 71 3.28 -10.26 5.37
CA LEU A 71 1.97 -10.88 5.18
C LEU A 71 1.60 -10.96 3.69
N LEU A 72 1.76 -9.87 2.94
CA LEU A 72 1.47 -9.85 1.51
C LEU A 72 2.34 -10.85 0.75
N LYS A 73 3.62 -10.96 1.10
CA LYS A 73 4.53 -11.96 0.52
C LYS A 73 4.06 -13.38 0.79
N ARG A 74 3.59 -13.68 2.00
CA ARG A 74 3.05 -15.02 2.32
C ARG A 74 1.79 -15.32 1.51
N ILE A 75 0.89 -14.35 1.40
CA ILE A 75 -0.31 -14.47 0.57
C ILE A 75 0.06 -14.74 -0.88
N GLU A 76 0.99 -13.98 -1.46
CA GLU A 76 1.46 -14.15 -2.84
C GLU A 76 2.03 -15.55 -3.09
N VAL A 77 2.79 -16.10 -2.14
CA VAL A 77 3.34 -17.46 -2.23
C VAL A 77 2.25 -18.52 -2.16
N LEU A 78 1.22 -18.32 -1.33
CA LEU A 78 0.11 -19.27 -1.17
C LEU A 78 -0.87 -19.22 -2.34
N MET A 79 -1.04 -18.07 -3.00
CA MET A 79 -2.07 -17.84 -4.01
C MET A 79 -2.15 -18.94 -5.09
N PRO A 80 -1.05 -19.36 -5.77
CA PRO A 80 -1.14 -20.39 -6.81
C PRO A 80 -1.64 -21.75 -6.32
N VAL A 81 -1.48 -22.03 -5.02
CA VAL A 81 -1.90 -23.29 -4.40
C VAL A 81 -3.36 -23.23 -3.95
N VAL A 82 -3.81 -22.08 -3.43
CA VAL A 82 -5.17 -21.92 -2.91
C VAL A 82 -6.19 -21.52 -3.99
N GLU A 83 -5.76 -20.85 -5.06
CA GLU A 83 -6.63 -20.36 -6.14
C GLU A 83 -7.57 -21.44 -6.73
N PRO A 84 -7.13 -22.67 -7.01
CA PRO A 84 -8.01 -23.72 -7.54
C PRO A 84 -9.19 -24.08 -6.62
N PHE A 85 -9.04 -23.85 -5.32
CA PHE A 85 -10.03 -24.18 -4.30
C PHE A 85 -10.85 -22.94 -3.88
N LEU A 86 -10.32 -21.75 -4.10
CA LEU A 86 -10.88 -20.50 -3.58
C LEU A 86 -12.28 -20.22 -4.14
N SER A 87 -12.50 -20.42 -5.45
CA SER A 87 -13.81 -20.17 -6.09
C SER A 87 -14.91 -21.04 -5.48
N ALA A 88 -14.67 -22.35 -5.34
CA ALA A 88 -15.64 -23.26 -4.73
C ALA A 88 -15.88 -22.93 -3.25
N ARG A 89 -14.84 -22.46 -2.56
CA ARG A 89 -14.93 -22.09 -1.16
C ARG A 89 -15.67 -20.78 -0.93
N ILE A 90 -15.48 -19.76 -1.78
CA ILE A 90 -16.20 -18.48 -1.71
C ILE A 90 -17.72 -18.70 -1.82
N ASP A 91 -18.16 -19.65 -2.64
CA ASP A 91 -19.59 -19.96 -2.80
C ASP A 91 -20.17 -20.72 -1.60
N THR A 92 -19.33 -21.42 -0.82
CA THR A 92 -19.75 -22.33 0.25
C THR A 92 -19.41 -21.85 1.66
N ASP A 93 -18.55 -20.85 1.80
CA ASP A 93 -18.05 -20.26 3.05
C ASP A 93 -18.38 -18.76 3.10
N PRO A 94 -19.55 -18.38 3.64
CA PRO A 94 -19.96 -16.98 3.78
C PRO A 94 -18.95 -16.14 4.58
N ASP A 95 -18.30 -16.73 5.59
CA ASP A 95 -17.35 -16.01 6.45
C ASP A 95 -16.08 -15.63 5.68
N LEU A 96 -15.57 -16.51 4.81
CA LEU A 96 -14.46 -16.18 3.92
C LEU A 96 -14.82 -15.02 2.98
N ARG A 97 -16.01 -15.09 2.37
CA ARG A 97 -16.49 -14.02 1.49
C ARG A 97 -16.58 -12.69 2.24
N ASP A 98 -17.15 -12.69 3.44
CA ASP A 98 -17.30 -11.48 4.25
C ASP A 98 -15.93 -10.91 4.68
N ARG A 99 -14.96 -11.78 5.00
CA ARG A 99 -13.55 -11.38 5.24
C ARG A 99 -12.91 -10.72 4.02
N LEU A 100 -13.10 -11.27 2.82
CA LEU A 100 -12.56 -10.68 1.58
C LEU A 100 -13.22 -9.33 1.26
N VAL A 101 -14.52 -9.18 1.55
CA VAL A 101 -15.23 -7.90 1.43
C VAL A 101 -14.67 -6.88 2.42
N ALA A 102 -14.45 -7.27 3.68
CA ALA A 102 -13.85 -6.42 4.70
C ALA A 102 -12.42 -5.99 4.31
N LEU A 103 -11.59 -6.92 3.84
CA LEU A 103 -10.26 -6.61 3.33
C LEU A 103 -10.32 -5.58 2.19
N LYS A 104 -11.21 -5.77 1.21
CA LYS A 104 -11.37 -4.83 0.09
C LYS A 104 -11.79 -3.43 0.58
N ALA A 105 -12.69 -3.36 1.56
CA ALA A 105 -13.10 -2.10 2.15
C ALA A 105 -11.93 -1.39 2.84
N ALA A 106 -11.19 -2.11 3.69
CA ALA A 106 -10.02 -1.59 4.39
C ALA A 106 -8.93 -1.08 3.42
N VAL A 107 -8.62 -1.83 2.36
CA VAL A 107 -7.66 -1.40 1.32
C VAL A 107 -8.12 -0.11 0.63
N SER A 108 -9.41 -0.02 0.31
CA SER A 108 -9.96 1.15 -0.39
C SER A 108 -9.93 2.40 0.49
N GLU A 109 -10.26 2.24 1.77
CA GLU A 109 -10.25 3.32 2.75
C GLU A 109 -8.84 3.82 3.08
N ASP A 110 -7.90 2.90 3.36
CA ASP A 110 -6.49 3.23 3.60
C ASP A 110 -5.89 3.97 2.41
N GLY A 111 -6.13 3.47 1.18
CA GLY A 111 -5.68 4.13 -0.05
C GLY A 111 -6.23 5.55 -0.20
N ALA A 112 -7.52 5.76 0.06
CA ALA A 112 -8.14 7.08 -0.02
C ALA A 112 -7.64 8.04 1.08
N LEU A 113 -7.25 7.53 2.24
CA LEU A 113 -6.62 8.34 3.29
C LEU A 113 -5.21 8.77 2.90
N LEU A 114 -4.40 7.84 2.39
CA LEU A 114 -3.04 8.12 1.93
C LEU A 114 -3.03 9.11 0.74
N GLU A 115 -3.98 8.99 -0.19
CA GLU A 115 -4.15 9.93 -1.30
C GLU A 115 -4.43 11.35 -0.78
N ARG A 116 -5.38 11.49 0.15
CA ARG A 116 -5.70 12.79 0.78
C ARG A 116 -4.50 13.38 1.53
N ILE A 117 -3.71 12.57 2.23
CA ILE A 117 -2.47 13.04 2.88
C ILE A 117 -1.46 13.55 1.85
N SER A 118 -1.29 12.81 0.75
CA SER A 118 -0.36 13.18 -0.33
C SER A 118 -0.75 14.51 -0.97
N GLU A 119 -2.05 14.72 -1.22
CA GLU A 119 -2.58 15.98 -1.73
C GLU A 119 -2.35 17.14 -0.75
N ALA A 120 -2.68 16.95 0.52
CA ALA A 120 -2.49 17.95 1.56
C ALA A 120 -1.01 18.33 1.71
N THR A 121 -0.12 17.35 1.70
CA THR A 121 1.34 17.55 1.77
C THR A 121 1.83 18.35 0.57
N THR A 122 1.37 18.03 -0.63
CA THR A 122 1.70 18.78 -1.85
C THR A 122 1.24 20.23 -1.78
N ALA A 123 0.03 20.48 -1.25
CA ALA A 123 -0.48 21.84 -1.06
C ALA A 123 0.38 22.64 -0.06
N ILE A 124 0.81 22.01 1.04
CA ILE A 124 1.70 22.63 2.03
C ILE A 124 3.04 23.00 1.40
N VAL A 125 3.66 22.09 0.63
CA VAL A 125 4.93 22.36 -0.06
C VAL A 125 4.81 23.56 -0.99
N ARG A 126 3.73 23.63 -1.79
CA ARG A 126 3.47 24.78 -2.68
C ARG A 126 3.33 26.10 -1.94
N GLU A 127 2.66 26.10 -0.79
CA GLU A 127 2.52 27.32 0.02
C GLU A 127 3.86 27.71 0.68
N ILE A 128 4.67 26.73 1.11
CA ILE A 128 6.04 26.99 1.58
C ILE A 128 6.89 27.61 0.47
N ASP A 129 6.83 27.08 -0.75
CA ASP A 129 7.54 27.65 -1.90
C ASP A 129 7.09 29.09 -2.19
N LYS A 130 5.78 29.36 -2.13
CA LYS A 130 5.23 30.70 -2.33
C LYS A 130 5.62 31.68 -1.22
N ILE A 131 5.64 31.24 0.04
CA ILE A 131 6.15 32.02 1.18
C ILE A 131 7.63 32.31 0.96
N ARG A 132 8.41 31.29 0.63
CA ARG A 132 9.82 31.45 0.29
C ARG A 132 9.98 32.44 -0.84
N ASP A 133 9.22 32.39 -1.92
CA ASP A 133 9.36 33.30 -3.06
C ASP A 133 8.90 34.73 -2.74
N ARG A 134 7.93 34.90 -1.84
CA ARG A 134 7.50 36.23 -1.35
C ARG A 134 8.52 36.86 -0.41
N HIS A 135 9.15 36.06 0.45
CA HIS A 135 10.13 36.52 1.44
C HIS A 135 11.58 36.47 0.93
N SER A 136 11.83 35.66 -0.09
CA SER A 136 13.00 35.72 -0.96
C SER A 136 12.81 36.97 -1.79
N LEU A 137 13.36 38.08 -1.30
CA LEU A 137 13.62 39.28 -2.07
C LEU A 137 14.17 38.84 -3.42
N ASN A 138 13.33 38.88 -4.47
CA ASN A 138 13.47 38.18 -5.75
C ASN A 138 14.68 38.65 -6.60
N GLY A 139 15.89 38.60 -6.03
CA GLY A 139 17.05 39.34 -6.49
C GLY A 139 16.90 40.87 -6.46
N LEU A 140 15.75 41.42 -6.03
CA LEU A 140 15.44 42.86 -6.09
C LEU A 140 15.97 43.65 -4.90
N TYR A 141 16.33 42.97 -3.81
CA TYR A 141 16.99 43.60 -2.68
C TYR A 141 18.16 42.73 -2.17
N GLY A 142 19.27 43.38 -1.81
CA GLY A 142 20.45 42.75 -1.21
C GLY A 142 20.21 42.33 0.23
N LYS A 143 21.19 41.64 0.83
CA LYS A 143 21.14 41.13 2.22
C LYS A 143 20.94 42.24 3.28
N ARG A 144 21.11 43.52 2.92
CA ARG A 144 20.89 44.70 3.79
C ARG A 144 19.62 45.49 3.45
N GLY A 145 18.74 44.96 2.60
CA GLY A 145 17.53 45.68 2.17
C GLY A 145 17.80 46.78 1.13
N GLU A 146 18.97 46.82 0.51
CA GLU A 146 19.24 47.73 -0.60
C GLU A 146 18.61 47.22 -1.90
N ARG A 147 17.89 48.07 -2.65
CA ARG A 147 17.28 47.66 -3.92
C ARG A 147 18.39 47.35 -4.94
N ARG A 148 18.48 46.09 -5.40
CA ARG A 148 19.35 45.71 -6.52
C ARG A 148 18.74 46.24 -7.81
N VAL A 149 19.54 46.98 -8.57
CA VAL A 149 19.17 47.47 -9.90
C VAL A 149 19.05 46.25 -10.81
N ASP A 150 17.88 46.11 -11.45
CA ASP A 150 17.64 45.08 -12.45
C ASP A 150 18.55 45.34 -13.66
N PRO A 151 19.50 44.45 -14.01
CA PRO A 151 20.42 44.66 -15.12
C PRO A 151 19.71 44.70 -16.49
N SER A 152 18.41 44.36 -16.56
CA SER A 152 17.60 44.49 -17.77
C SER A 152 17.03 45.90 -17.99
N GLN A 153 17.17 46.81 -17.02
CA GLN A 153 16.80 48.22 -17.18
C GLN A 153 18.01 49.06 -17.61
N THR A 154 18.20 49.19 -18.93
CA THR A 154 19.10 50.19 -19.49
C THR A 154 18.58 51.58 -19.10
N PRO A 155 19.40 52.48 -18.51
CA PRO A 155 18.94 53.83 -18.17
C PRO A 155 18.63 54.58 -19.47
N ARG A 156 17.34 54.86 -19.73
CA ARG A 156 16.97 55.83 -20.76
C ARG A 156 17.30 57.22 -20.22
N GLY A 157 18.46 57.73 -20.62
CA GLY A 157 18.82 59.13 -20.43
C GLY A 157 17.75 60.01 -21.07
N ILE A 158 17.07 60.81 -20.25
CA ILE A 158 16.16 61.84 -20.76
C ILE A 158 17.06 62.99 -21.20
N ASP A 159 17.21 63.13 -22.52
CA ASP A 159 17.89 64.26 -23.12
C ASP A 159 17.04 65.52 -22.89
N LYS A 160 17.50 66.39 -22.00
CA LYS A 160 16.91 67.71 -21.79
C LYS A 160 17.73 68.72 -22.59
N THR A 161 17.35 68.90 -23.85
CA THR A 161 17.65 70.13 -24.58
C THR A 161 16.52 71.11 -24.33
N LEU A 162 16.83 72.22 -23.64
CA LEU A 162 16.25 73.57 -23.79
C LEU A 162 17.09 74.54 -22.93
#